data_AF-A0A6B3GGD5-F1
#
_entry.id   AF-A0A6B3GGD5-F1
#
_cell.length_a   1.000
_cell.length_b   1.000
_cell.length_c   1.000
_cell.angle_alpha   90.00
_cell.angle_beta   90.00
_cell.angle_gamma   90.00
#
_symmetry.space_group_name_H-M   'P 1'
#
loop_
_entity.id
_entity.type
_entity.pdbx_description
1 polymer ?
#
loop_
_entity_poly.entity_id
_entity_poly.type
_entity_poly.pdbx_seq_one_letter_code
_entity_poly.pdbx_strand_id
1 'polypeptide(L)'
;VRRDGTVLDSARTLAGHRILDGELLSMRPFSESLPPAVFDDVSDAVATAVAKDRTLWGDSLMRGAGLFGGSVLLSLLGFVLWTADPRHDMNGLPGILAAVVALLLLAFACVRARVYEDRASSITLGIGALVNAAVAGSGLLSLSAGQGIGRLQFLLACAAVLVVAVILMIVAPGGDGPFVAFVFASAVGLLVTF
;
A
#
# COMPACT_ATOMS: atom_id res chain seq x y z
N VAL A 1 -24.16 37.40 8.55
CA VAL A 1 -24.14 37.07 9.99
C VAL A 1 -23.13 37.99 10.67
N ARG A 2 -23.52 38.61 11.77
CA ARG A 2 -22.64 39.44 12.59
C ARG A 2 -21.70 38.54 13.41
N ARG A 3 -20.62 39.09 13.98
CA ARG A 3 -19.64 38.31 14.76
C ARG A 3 -20.22 37.61 15.98
N ASP A 4 -21.29 38.16 16.55
CA ASP A 4 -22.04 37.57 17.67
C ASP A 4 -22.97 36.41 17.23
N GLY A 5 -22.98 36.06 15.94
CA GLY A 5 -23.83 35.00 15.40
C GLY A 5 -25.23 35.44 15.02
N THR A 6 -25.60 36.72 15.21
CA THR A 6 -26.92 37.21 14.79
C THR A 6 -27.04 37.26 13.26
N VAL A 7 -28.13 36.69 12.76
CA VAL A 7 -28.49 36.70 11.34
C VAL A 7 -29.26 37.98 11.05
N LEU A 8 -28.86 38.70 10.00
CA LEU A 8 -29.54 39.91 9.58
C LEU A 8 -30.83 39.55 8.84
N ASP A 9 -31.93 40.16 9.26
CA ASP A 9 -33.19 40.09 8.55
C ASP A 9 -33.12 40.90 7.25
N SER A 10 -33.36 40.25 6.11
CA SER A 10 -33.35 40.87 4.79
C SER A 10 -34.48 41.87 4.57
N ALA A 11 -35.55 41.82 5.39
CA ALA A 11 -36.64 42.79 5.34
C ALA A 11 -36.30 44.15 5.99
N ARG A 12 -35.15 44.26 6.67
CA ARG A 12 -34.70 45.48 7.34
C ARG A 12 -33.45 46.07 6.70
N THR A 13 -33.37 47.39 6.71
CA THR A 13 -32.19 48.12 6.23
C THR A 13 -31.01 47.95 7.19
N LEU A 14 -29.78 48.13 6.70
CA LEU A 14 -28.56 48.06 7.52
C LEU A 14 -28.57 49.08 8.66
N ALA A 15 -29.12 50.29 8.42
CA ALA A 15 -29.35 51.29 9.45
C ALA A 15 -30.40 50.84 10.49
N GLY A 16 -31.45 50.11 10.05
CA GLY A 16 -32.44 49.49 10.94
C GLY A 16 -31.86 48.37 11.81
N HIS A 17 -30.75 47.75 11.39
CA HIS A 17 -29.95 46.80 12.17
C HIS A 17 -28.82 47.47 12.97
N ARG A 18 -28.70 48.80 12.92
CA ARG A 18 -27.65 49.60 13.58
C ARG A 18 -26.22 49.11 13.26
N ILE A 19 -26.00 48.68 12.02
CA ILE A 19 -24.67 48.27 11.59
C ILE A 19 -23.80 49.52 11.46
N LEU A 20 -22.67 49.51 12.15
CA LEU A 20 -21.73 50.63 12.19
C LEU A 20 -20.67 50.48 11.10
N ASP A 21 -20.11 51.61 10.65
CA ASP A 21 -18.98 51.59 9.74
C ASP A 21 -17.77 50.90 10.39
N GLY A 22 -17.20 49.92 9.68
CA GLY A 22 -16.12 49.07 10.16
C GLY A 22 -16.56 47.76 10.84
N GLU A 23 -17.86 47.51 10.96
CA GLU A 23 -18.37 46.25 11.50
C GLU A 23 -18.21 45.11 10.47
N LEU A 24 -17.61 43.99 10.89
CA LEU A 24 -17.33 42.85 10.03
C LEU A 24 -18.52 41.89 9.98
N LEU A 25 -19.05 41.67 8.78
CA LEU A 25 -20.11 40.71 8.50
C LEU A 25 -19.54 39.49 7.78
N SER A 26 -19.89 38.31 8.27
CA SER A 26 -19.60 37.05 7.60
C SER A 26 -20.77 36.65 6.71
N MET A 27 -20.49 36.39 5.44
CA MET A 27 -21.45 35.78 4.52
C MET A 27 -21.39 34.26 4.75
N ARG A 28 -22.50 33.68 5.20
CA ARG A 28 -22.68 32.22 5.20
C ARG A 28 -23.60 31.84 4.04
N PRO A 29 -23.34 30.71 3.36
CA PRO A 29 -24.28 30.16 2.40
C PRO A 29 -25.68 30.03 3.02
N PHE A 30 -26.73 30.41 2.29
CA PHE A 30 -28.10 30.29 2.77
C PHE A 30 -28.45 28.85 3.18
N SER A 31 -27.84 27.86 2.53
CA SER A 31 -27.95 26.44 2.86
C SER A 31 -27.52 26.10 4.30
N GLU A 32 -26.63 26.89 4.91
CA GLU A 32 -26.22 26.72 6.31
C GLU A 32 -27.16 27.41 7.31
N SER A 33 -28.12 28.21 6.83
CA SER A 33 -29.10 28.94 7.67
C SER A 33 -30.49 28.29 7.65
N LEU A 34 -30.65 27.19 6.92
CA LEU A 34 -31.89 26.42 6.90
C LEU A 34 -32.10 25.74 8.27
N PRO A 35 -33.35 25.66 8.77
CA PRO A 35 -33.66 24.85 9.93
C PRO A 35 -33.23 23.40 9.70
N PRO A 36 -32.86 22.66 10.77
CA PRO A 36 -32.47 21.27 10.64
C PRO A 36 -33.57 20.49 9.91
N ALA A 37 -33.15 19.59 9.03
CA ALA A 37 -34.08 18.77 8.25
C ALA A 37 -35.01 18.01 9.21
N VAL A 38 -36.32 18.20 9.01
CA VAL A 38 -37.36 17.45 9.72
C VAL A 38 -37.69 16.26 8.83
N PHE A 39 -37.35 15.07 9.29
CA PHE A 39 -37.62 13.83 8.58
C PHE A 39 -38.98 13.30 9.00
N ASP A 40 -39.79 12.89 8.02
CA ASP A 40 -41.12 12.30 8.27
C ASP A 40 -41.03 10.80 8.55
N ASP A 41 -40.05 10.12 7.95
CA ASP A 41 -39.76 8.71 8.20
C ASP A 41 -38.44 8.54 8.96
N VAL A 42 -38.48 7.71 10.00
CA VAL A 42 -37.29 7.27 10.76
C VAL A 42 -36.27 6.64 9.82
N SER A 43 -36.72 5.97 8.76
CA SER A 43 -35.88 5.35 7.73
C SER A 43 -35.00 6.39 7.03
N ASP A 44 -35.56 7.54 6.68
CA ASP A 44 -34.84 8.62 5.97
C ASP A 44 -33.92 9.40 6.92
N ALA A 45 -34.36 9.59 8.18
CA ALA A 45 -33.51 10.16 9.23
C ALA A 45 -32.27 9.30 9.49
N VAL A 46 -32.46 7.97 9.61
CA VAL A 46 -31.38 7.01 9.80
C VAL A 46 -30.51 6.91 8.55
N ALA A 47 -31.09 6.85 7.35
CA ALA A 47 -30.33 6.82 6.11
C ALA A 47 -29.44 8.06 5.95
N THR A 48 -29.97 9.25 6.22
CA THR A 48 -29.23 10.51 6.13
C THR A 48 -28.16 10.63 7.23
N ALA A 49 -28.47 10.22 8.46
CA ALA A 49 -27.49 10.19 9.54
C ALA A 49 -26.35 9.20 9.25
N VAL A 50 -26.68 7.99 8.78
CA VAL A 50 -25.71 6.94 8.46
C VAL A 50 -24.90 7.29 7.22
N ALA A 51 -25.49 7.90 6.19
CA ALA A 51 -24.78 8.34 4.99
C ALA A 51 -23.72 9.41 5.32
N LYS A 52 -23.94 10.22 6.35
CA LYS A 52 -22.99 11.23 6.83
C LYS A 52 -21.77 10.62 7.54
N ASP A 53 -21.94 9.44 8.16
CA ASP A 53 -20.92 8.74 8.94
C ASP A 53 -20.22 7.59 8.19
N ARG A 54 -20.71 7.17 7.01
CA ARG A 54 -20.06 6.08 6.26
C ARG A 54 -18.88 6.58 5.43
N THR A 55 -17.69 6.08 5.72
CA THR A 55 -16.69 5.82 4.68
C THR A 55 -17.22 4.70 3.78
N LEU A 56 -18.00 5.05 2.77
CA LEU A 56 -18.40 4.10 1.72
C LEU A 56 -17.14 3.50 1.07
N TRP A 57 -17.26 2.31 0.49
CA TRP A 57 -16.15 1.68 -0.24
C TRP A 57 -15.76 2.56 -1.44
N GLY A 58 -14.79 3.43 -1.22
CA GLY A 58 -14.27 4.36 -2.21
C GLY A 58 -13.01 3.85 -2.88
N ASP A 59 -12.52 4.64 -3.84
CA ASP A 59 -11.34 4.31 -4.63
C ASP A 59 -10.08 4.07 -3.78
N SER A 60 -9.96 4.75 -2.63
CA SER A 60 -8.84 4.57 -1.70
C SER A 60 -8.87 3.18 -1.03
N LEU A 61 -10.05 2.71 -0.58
CA LEU A 61 -10.23 1.37 -0.03
C LEU A 61 -10.04 0.32 -1.12
N MET A 62 -10.59 0.53 -2.32
CA MET A 62 -10.42 -0.37 -3.45
C MET A 62 -8.94 -0.51 -3.83
N ARG A 63 -8.21 0.60 -3.88
CA ARG A 63 -6.76 0.61 -4.13
C ARG A 63 -6.00 -0.10 -3.01
N GLY A 64 -6.30 0.19 -1.75
CA GLY A 64 -5.66 -0.46 -0.61
C GLY A 64 -5.88 -1.97 -0.61
N ALA A 65 -7.13 -2.41 -0.80
CA ALA A 65 -7.48 -3.83 -0.89
C ALA A 65 -6.81 -4.52 -2.08
N GLY A 66 -6.77 -3.87 -3.25
CA GLY A 66 -6.11 -4.40 -4.44
C GLY A 66 -4.60 -4.56 -4.26
N LEU A 67 -3.93 -3.58 -3.65
CA LEU A 67 -2.50 -3.66 -3.35
C LEU A 67 -2.20 -4.75 -2.31
N PHE A 68 -3.00 -4.81 -1.24
CA PHE A 68 -2.85 -5.85 -0.23
C PHE A 68 -3.07 -7.25 -0.81
N GLY A 69 -4.19 -7.45 -1.52
CA GLY A 69 -4.51 -8.71 -2.19
C GLY A 69 -3.46 -9.10 -3.23
N GLY A 70 -2.95 -8.14 -4.00
CA GLY A 70 -1.85 -8.35 -4.95
C GLY A 70 -0.56 -8.78 -4.27
N SER A 71 -0.17 -8.14 -3.16
CA SER A 71 1.00 -8.52 -2.38
C SER A 71 0.90 -9.96 -1.85
N VAL A 72 -0.26 -10.32 -1.30
CA VAL A 72 -0.54 -11.67 -0.80
C VAL A 72 -0.48 -12.68 -1.95
N LEU A 73 -1.13 -12.39 -3.08
CA LEU A 73 -1.16 -13.28 -4.24
C LEU A 73 0.25 -13.55 -4.80
N LEU A 74 1.08 -12.51 -4.94
CA LEU A 74 2.45 -12.64 -5.44
C LEU A 74 3.36 -13.41 -4.47
N SER A 75 3.11 -13.27 -3.16
CA SER A 75 3.82 -14.04 -2.13
C SER A 75 3.40 -15.52 -2.15
N LEU A 76 2.10 -15.78 -2.30
CA LEU A 76 1.56 -17.13 -2.44
C LEU A 76 2.05 -17.80 -3.72
N LEU A 77 2.26 -17.06 -4.81
CA LEU A 77 2.87 -17.60 -6.03
C LEU A 77 4.27 -18.16 -5.75
N GLY A 78 5.12 -17.41 -5.04
CA GLY A 78 6.44 -17.90 -4.63
C GLY A 78 6.35 -19.13 -3.74
N PHE A 79 5.42 -19.13 -2.79
CA PHE A 79 5.15 -20.29 -1.93
C PHE A 79 4.72 -21.53 -2.73
N VAL A 80 3.80 -21.37 -3.69
CA VAL A 80 3.34 -22.46 -4.56
C VAL A 80 4.49 -23.02 -5.37
N LEU A 81 5.32 -22.17 -5.98
CA LEU A 81 6.50 -22.59 -6.75
C LEU A 81 7.49 -23.37 -5.86
N TRP A 82 7.70 -22.91 -4.63
CA TRP A 82 8.54 -23.59 -3.64
C TRP A 82 8.01 -24.98 -3.30
N THR A 83 6.70 -25.11 -3.08
CA THR A 83 6.05 -26.39 -2.72
C THR A 83 5.76 -27.31 -3.90
N ALA A 84 6.07 -26.90 -5.14
CA ALA A 84 5.76 -27.67 -6.34
C ALA A 84 6.53 -29.00 -6.41
N ASP A 85 7.72 -29.06 -5.81
CA ASP A 85 8.48 -30.29 -5.63
C ASP A 85 8.39 -30.74 -4.16
N PRO A 86 8.03 -32.01 -3.86
CA PRO A 86 7.97 -32.51 -2.47
C PRO A 86 9.30 -32.38 -1.70
N ARG A 87 10.44 -32.39 -2.40
CA ARG A 87 11.77 -32.19 -1.84
C ARG A 87 12.22 -30.73 -1.88
N HIS A 88 11.38 -29.85 -2.44
CA HIS A 88 11.65 -28.44 -2.63
C HIS A 88 12.95 -28.19 -3.41
N ASP A 89 13.25 -29.08 -4.38
CA ASP A 89 14.38 -28.89 -5.29
C ASP A 89 14.05 -27.78 -6.29
N MET A 90 14.60 -26.60 -6.05
CA MET A 90 14.39 -25.44 -6.91
C MET A 90 15.37 -25.38 -8.07
N ASN A 91 16.33 -26.30 -8.20
CA ASN A 91 17.23 -26.34 -9.35
C ASN A 91 16.56 -27.03 -10.54
N GLY A 92 15.54 -26.36 -11.07
CA GLY A 92 14.74 -26.83 -12.18
C GLY A 92 13.73 -25.79 -12.63
N LEU A 93 12.66 -26.26 -13.27
CA LEU A 93 11.62 -25.40 -13.82
C LEU A 93 10.96 -24.47 -12.78
N PRO A 94 10.64 -24.90 -11.53
CA PRO A 94 10.06 -24.01 -10.53
C PRO A 94 10.97 -22.83 -10.17
N GLY A 95 12.28 -23.06 -10.00
CA GLY A 95 13.24 -22.00 -9.71
C GLY A 95 13.45 -21.04 -10.88
N ILE A 96 13.44 -21.54 -12.12
CA ILE A 96 13.49 -20.69 -13.32
C ILE A 96 12.26 -19.78 -13.41
N LEU A 97 11.06 -20.33 -13.17
CA LEU A 97 9.83 -19.54 -13.15
C LEU A 97 9.86 -18.50 -12.04
N ALA A 98 10.31 -18.87 -10.84
CA ALA A 98 10.47 -17.94 -9.72
C ALA A 98 11.46 -16.81 -10.06
N ALA A 99 12.57 -17.12 -10.75
CA ALA A 99 13.56 -16.13 -11.18
C ALA A 99 12.96 -15.14 -12.19
N VAL A 100 12.24 -15.64 -13.20
CA VAL A 100 11.59 -14.81 -14.21
C VAL A 100 10.54 -13.89 -13.56
N VAL A 101 9.71 -14.44 -12.67
CA VAL A 101 8.71 -13.66 -11.93
C VAL A 101 9.40 -12.59 -11.07
N ALA A 102 10.45 -12.95 -10.32
CA ALA A 102 11.19 -12.01 -9.50
C ALA A 102 11.76 -10.84 -10.32
N LEU A 103 12.36 -11.13 -11.48
CA LEU A 103 12.92 -10.11 -12.37
C LEU A 103 11.85 -9.20 -12.97
N LEU A 104 10.72 -9.77 -13.41
CA LEU A 104 9.59 -8.98 -13.93
C LEU A 104 9.00 -8.07 -12.86
N LEU A 105 8.77 -8.59 -11.65
CA LEU A 105 8.25 -7.82 -10.54
C LEU A 105 9.22 -6.73 -10.09
N LEU A 106 10.53 -7.02 -10.05
CA LEU A 106 11.57 -6.04 -9.79
C LEU A 106 11.55 -4.91 -10.83
N ALA A 107 11.52 -5.25 -12.12
CA ALA A 107 11.46 -4.27 -13.20
C ALA A 107 10.20 -3.38 -13.07
N PHE A 108 9.03 -3.98 -12.85
CA PHE A 108 7.80 -3.21 -12.65
C PHE A 108 7.85 -2.35 -11.39
N ALA A 109 8.37 -2.85 -10.27
CA ALA A 109 8.53 -2.09 -9.04
C ALA A 109 9.41 -0.85 -9.27
N CYS A 110 10.53 -1.00 -10.00
CA CYS A 110 11.42 0.09 -10.37
C CYS A 110 10.72 1.12 -11.26
N VAL A 111 9.97 0.68 -12.27
CA VAL A 111 9.18 1.57 -13.15
C VAL A 111 8.11 2.31 -12.35
N ARG A 112 7.38 1.63 -11.46
CA ARG A 112 6.37 2.28 -10.60
C ARG A 112 6.98 3.30 -9.65
N ALA A 113 8.18 3.04 -9.12
CA ALA A 113 8.91 3.98 -8.27
C ALA A 113 9.39 5.22 -9.02
N ARG A 114 9.97 5.05 -10.22
CA ARG A 114 10.70 6.12 -10.92
C ARG A 114 9.88 6.87 -11.96
N VAL A 115 8.98 6.20 -12.67
CA VAL A 115 8.21 6.80 -13.77
C VAL A 115 6.84 7.28 -13.30
N TYR A 116 6.19 6.48 -12.45
CA TYR A 116 4.81 6.77 -11.99
C TYR A 116 4.76 7.38 -10.59
N GLU A 117 5.89 7.49 -9.89
CA GLU A 117 5.99 7.94 -8.49
C GLU A 117 5.00 7.23 -7.53
N ASP A 118 4.56 6.02 -7.89
CA ASP A 118 3.58 5.25 -7.14
C ASP A 118 4.27 4.30 -6.16
N ARG A 119 4.55 4.85 -4.97
CA ARG A 119 5.25 4.16 -3.90
C ARG A 119 4.55 2.89 -3.43
N ALA A 120 3.22 2.95 -3.26
CA ALA A 120 2.46 1.84 -2.69
C ALA A 120 2.45 0.62 -3.63
N SER A 121 2.29 0.86 -4.93
CA SER A 121 2.42 -0.20 -5.94
C SER A 121 3.84 -0.72 -6.06
N SER A 122 4.84 0.15 -6.00
CA SER A 122 6.25 -0.25 -6.03
C SER A 122 6.61 -1.18 -4.86
N ILE A 123 6.19 -0.84 -3.63
CA ILE A 123 6.40 -1.68 -2.44
C ILE A 123 5.70 -3.03 -2.60
N THR A 124 4.44 -3.02 -3.04
CA THR A 124 3.64 -4.22 -3.26
C THR A 124 4.32 -5.21 -4.21
N LEU A 125 4.79 -4.70 -5.36
CA LEU A 125 5.51 -5.49 -6.36
C LEU A 125 6.90 -5.91 -5.86
N GLY A 126 7.59 -5.02 -5.16
CA GLY A 126 8.91 -5.28 -4.58
C GLY A 126 8.90 -6.40 -3.53
N ILE A 127 7.88 -6.45 -2.66
CA ILE A 127 7.71 -7.56 -1.71
C ILE A 127 7.52 -8.88 -2.47
N GLY A 128 6.67 -8.90 -3.49
CA GLY A 128 6.51 -10.08 -4.36
C GLY A 128 7.82 -10.49 -5.04
N ALA A 129 8.60 -9.52 -5.51
CA ALA A 129 9.91 -9.77 -6.12
C ALA A 129 10.89 -10.42 -5.13
N LEU A 130 10.93 -9.95 -3.87
CA LEU A 130 11.82 -10.50 -2.83
C LEU A 130 11.48 -11.95 -2.49
N VAL A 131 10.20 -12.29 -2.33
CA VAL A 131 9.76 -13.67 -2.05
C VAL A 131 10.15 -14.60 -3.19
N ASN A 132 9.88 -14.21 -4.44
CA ASN A 132 10.21 -15.03 -5.60
C ASN A 132 11.74 -15.10 -5.84
N ALA A 133 12.49 -14.04 -5.50
CA ALA A 133 13.95 -14.04 -5.56
C ALA A 133 14.57 -15.00 -4.52
N ALA A 134 13.98 -15.12 -3.32
CA ALA A 134 14.43 -16.08 -2.33
C ALA A 134 14.29 -17.53 -2.86
N VAL A 135 13.13 -17.86 -3.41
CA VAL A 135 12.82 -19.17 -3.99
C VAL A 135 13.75 -19.49 -5.17
N ALA A 136 13.95 -18.53 -6.07
CA ALA A 136 14.90 -18.66 -7.16
C ALA A 136 16.34 -18.85 -6.67
N GLY A 137 16.75 -18.05 -5.67
CA GLY A 137 18.09 -18.09 -5.10
C GLY A 137 18.43 -19.44 -4.47
N SER A 138 17.49 -20.06 -3.76
CA SER A 138 17.65 -21.41 -3.21
C SER A 138 17.75 -22.53 -4.25
N GLY A 139 17.56 -22.23 -5.54
CA GLY A 139 17.68 -23.18 -6.65
C GLY A 139 18.90 -22.94 -7.56
N LEU A 140 19.75 -21.96 -7.23
CA LEU A 140 20.92 -21.60 -8.05
C LEU A 140 21.93 -22.76 -8.20
N LEU A 141 22.05 -23.61 -7.18
CA LEU A 141 22.91 -24.79 -7.18
C LEU A 141 22.08 -26.04 -6.91
N SER A 142 22.51 -27.19 -7.46
CA SER A 142 21.79 -28.45 -7.28
C SER A 142 21.94 -28.97 -5.86
N LEU A 143 20.91 -29.66 -5.37
CA LEU A 143 20.99 -30.36 -4.11
C LEU A 143 21.94 -31.57 -4.24
N SER A 144 22.71 -31.83 -3.18
CA SER A 144 23.54 -33.04 -3.12
C SER A 144 22.63 -34.28 -3.01
N ALA A 145 23.04 -35.39 -3.63
CA ALA A 145 22.21 -36.58 -3.74
C ALA A 145 21.73 -37.08 -2.35
N GLY A 146 20.41 -37.11 -2.16
CA GLY A 146 19.77 -37.59 -0.93
C GLY A 146 19.66 -36.56 0.21
N GLN A 147 20.11 -35.32 0.01
CA GLN A 147 19.94 -34.23 0.98
C GLN A 147 18.77 -33.32 0.58
N GLY A 148 18.10 -32.73 1.59
CA GLY A 148 17.13 -31.66 1.39
C GLY A 148 17.78 -30.27 1.34
N ILE A 149 16.97 -29.23 1.48
CA ILE A 149 17.43 -27.84 1.57
C ILE A 149 18.42 -27.70 2.73
N GLY A 150 19.63 -27.25 2.42
CA GLY A 150 20.72 -27.07 3.40
C GLY A 150 21.16 -25.62 3.56
N ARG A 151 22.20 -25.41 4.38
CA ARG A 151 22.80 -24.09 4.67
C ARG A 151 23.17 -23.31 3.40
N LEU A 152 23.71 -24.00 2.39
CA LEU A 152 24.10 -23.38 1.12
C LEU A 152 22.90 -22.77 0.37
N GLN A 153 21.77 -23.47 0.31
CA GLN A 153 20.59 -22.96 -0.38
C GLN A 153 19.97 -21.78 0.34
N PHE A 154 19.98 -21.82 1.68
CA PHE A 154 19.57 -20.66 2.47
C PHE A 154 20.49 -19.46 2.25
N LEU A 155 21.81 -19.68 2.23
CA LEU A 155 22.81 -18.64 1.95
C LEU A 155 22.57 -18.01 0.58
N LEU A 156 22.32 -18.81 -0.47
CA LEU A 156 22.02 -18.32 -1.82
C LEU A 156 20.67 -17.58 -1.89
N ALA A 157 19.65 -18.04 -1.17
CA ALA A 157 18.39 -17.33 -1.04
C ALA A 157 18.59 -15.96 -0.39
N CYS A 158 19.36 -15.88 0.71
CA CYS A 158 19.72 -14.61 1.34
C CYS A 158 20.52 -13.70 0.41
N ALA A 159 21.48 -14.24 -0.35
CA ALA A 159 22.23 -13.47 -1.36
C ALA A 159 21.32 -12.86 -2.42
N ALA A 160 20.39 -13.65 -2.98
CA ALA A 160 19.45 -13.20 -3.99
C ALA A 160 18.52 -12.10 -3.45
N VAL A 161 17.96 -12.29 -2.25
CA VAL A 161 17.13 -11.29 -1.57
C VAL A 161 17.93 -10.01 -1.30
N LEU A 162 19.19 -10.11 -0.86
CA LEU A 162 20.04 -8.94 -0.60
C LEU A 162 20.23 -8.12 -1.87
N VAL A 163 20.58 -8.75 -2.99
CA VAL A 163 20.79 -8.06 -4.28
C VAL A 163 19.51 -7.33 -4.70
N VAL A 164 18.36 -8.01 -4.68
CA VAL A 164 17.08 -7.42 -5.07
C VAL A 164 16.67 -6.30 -4.12
N ALA A 165 16.84 -6.47 -2.82
CA ALA A 165 16.51 -5.47 -1.81
C ALA A 165 17.38 -4.21 -1.96
N VAL A 166 18.68 -4.36 -2.23
CA VAL A 166 19.59 -3.23 -2.49
C VAL A 166 19.17 -2.47 -3.75
N ILE A 167 18.82 -3.17 -4.83
CA ILE A 167 18.33 -2.51 -6.06
C ILE A 167 17.06 -1.71 -5.76
N LEU A 168 16.08 -2.32 -5.07
CA LEU A 168 14.83 -1.65 -4.72
C LEU A 168 15.05 -0.45 -3.79
N MET A 169 15.96 -0.56 -2.82
CA MET A 169 16.35 0.53 -1.93
C MET A 169 16.98 1.70 -2.70
N ILE A 170 17.94 1.44 -3.61
CA ILE A 170 18.58 2.49 -4.42
C ILE A 170 17.59 3.16 -5.38
N VAL A 171 16.64 2.37 -5.91
CA VAL A 171 15.66 2.88 -6.88
C VAL A 171 14.52 3.62 -6.19
N ALA A 172 14.18 3.33 -4.93
CA ALA A 172 13.09 4.00 -4.22
C ALA A 172 13.47 5.44 -3.82
N PRO A 173 12.77 6.48 -4.35
CA PRO A 173 13.04 7.87 -3.96
C PRO A 173 12.54 8.23 -2.55
N GLY A 174 11.76 7.36 -1.90
CA GLY A 174 11.32 7.51 -0.51
C GLY A 174 10.33 6.41 -0.10
N GLY A 175 10.24 6.12 1.21
CA GLY A 175 9.42 5.02 1.72
C GLY A 175 10.06 3.64 1.55
N ASP A 176 11.39 3.59 1.51
CA ASP A 176 12.25 2.42 1.34
C ASP A 176 12.40 1.56 2.60
N GLY A 177 11.75 1.94 3.71
CA GLY A 177 11.82 1.22 4.99
C GLY A 177 11.68 -0.30 4.90
N PRO A 178 10.72 -0.87 4.14
CA PRO A 178 10.65 -2.31 3.94
C PRO A 178 11.91 -2.89 3.28
N PHE A 179 12.44 -2.24 2.25
CA PHE A 179 13.63 -2.70 1.53
C PHE A 179 14.88 -2.62 2.40
N VAL A 180 15.04 -1.55 3.19
CA VAL A 180 16.12 -1.43 4.18
C VAL A 180 16.07 -2.57 5.20
N ALA A 181 14.87 -2.89 5.71
CA ALA A 181 14.70 -4.01 6.63
C ALA A 181 15.12 -5.35 5.99
N PHE A 182 14.79 -5.58 4.71
CA PHE A 182 15.20 -6.77 3.99
C PHE A 182 16.70 -6.79 3.65
N VAL A 183 17.33 -5.66 3.34
CA VAL A 183 18.79 -5.55 3.21
C VAL A 183 19.47 -6.00 4.50
N PHE A 184 19.01 -5.47 5.64
CA PHE A 184 19.56 -5.85 6.94
C PHE A 184 19.32 -7.34 7.25
N ALA A 185 18.09 -7.82 7.12
CA ALA A 185 17.74 -9.21 7.43
C ALA A 185 18.50 -10.21 6.55
N SER A 186 18.64 -9.93 5.25
CA SER A 186 19.37 -10.80 4.33
C SER A 186 20.88 -10.76 4.53
N ALA A 187 21.45 -9.60 4.88
CA ALA A 187 22.86 -9.49 5.26
C ALA A 187 23.17 -10.27 6.55
N VAL A 188 22.31 -10.19 7.57
CA VAL A 188 22.43 -11.00 8.79
C VAL A 188 22.28 -12.49 8.46
N GLY A 189 21.31 -12.85 7.63
CA GLY A 189 21.11 -14.23 7.16
C GLY A 189 22.35 -14.81 6.50
N LEU A 190 23.01 -14.04 5.61
CA LEU A 190 24.28 -14.41 5.00
C LEU A 190 25.38 -14.60 6.05
N LEU A 191 25.57 -13.64 6.95
CA LEU A 191 26.65 -13.68 7.95
C LEU A 191 26.52 -14.85 8.94
N VAL A 192 25.29 -15.19 9.34
CA VAL A 192 25.04 -16.29 10.28
C VAL A 192 25.16 -17.66 9.61
N THR A 193 24.97 -17.74 8.29
CA THR A 193 25.01 -19.03 7.58
C THR A 193 26.33 -19.36 6.93
N PHE A 194 27.16 -18.37 6.60
CA PHE A 194 28.57 -18.53 6.23
C PHE A 194 29.36 -19.22 7.36
#